data_AF-A0A6J4ALY0-F1
#
_entry.id   AF-A0A6J4ALY0-F1
#
_cell.length_a   1.000
_cell.length_b   1.000
_cell.length_c   1.000
_cell.angle_alpha   90.00
_cell.angle_beta   90.00
_cell.angle_gamma   90.00
#
_symmetry.space_group_name_H-M   'P 1'
#
loop_
_entity.id
_entity.type
_entity.pdbx_description
1 polymer ?
#
loop_
_entity_poly.entity_id
_entity_poly.type
_entity_poly.pdbx_seq_one_letter_code
_entity_poly.pdbx_strand_id
1 'polypeptide(L)' 'VVGKLEGDPLMVRGFYNTLLLTELKINLAEGIFFDMDWASLRKCVPVASGGIHCGQMHQLLYYLGDDVVL' A
#
# COMPACT_ATOMS: atom_id res chain seq x y z
N VAL A 1 7.67 -5.21 -0.56
CA VAL A 1 8.55 -4.50 -1.51
C VAL A 1 10.02 -4.79 -1.29
N VAL A 2 10.67 -4.27 -0.24
CA VAL A 2 12.14 -4.39 -0.05
C VAL A 2 12.56 -5.24 1.16
N GLY A 3 11.60 -5.82 1.87
CA GLY A 3 11.85 -6.72 3.00
C GLY A 3 12.11 -8.16 2.57
N LYS A 4 12.12 -9.09 3.54
CA LYS A 4 12.36 -10.52 3.28
C LYS A 4 11.18 -11.25 2.65
N LEU A 5 9.98 -10.68 2.76
CA LEU A 5 8.72 -11.27 2.30
C LEU A 5 8.41 -10.73 0.90
N GLU A 6 7.68 -11.53 0.12
CA GLU A 6 7.21 -11.16 -1.22
C GLU A 6 6.33 -9.90 -1.17
N GLY A 7 6.28 -9.16 -2.27
CA GLY A 7 5.49 -7.95 -2.37
C GLY A 7 5.94 -7.10 -3.54
N ASP A 8 5.49 -7.49 -4.74
CA ASP A 8 5.62 -6.70 -5.97
C ASP A 8 5.17 -5.23 -5.76
N PRO A 9 5.93 -4.23 -6.24
CA PRO A 9 5.62 -2.82 -5.99
C PRO A 9 4.23 -2.37 -6.47
N LEU A 10 3.74 -2.88 -7.61
CA LEU A 10 2.43 -2.48 -8.15
C LEU A 10 1.30 -3.11 -7.35
N MET A 11 1.44 -4.38 -6.98
CA MET A 11 0.46 -5.07 -6.14
C MET A 11 0.37 -4.45 -4.74
N VAL A 12 1.53 -4.14 -4.13
CA VAL A 12 1.58 -3.49 -2.82
C VAL A 12 0.93 -2.10 -2.87
N ARG A 13 1.15 -1.33 -3.94
CA ARG A 13 0.48 -0.03 -4.10
C ARG A 13 -1.05 -0.18 -4.17
N GLY A 14 -1.55 -1.19 -4.89
CA GLY A 14 -2.96 -1.52 -4.92
C GLY A 14 -3.54 -1.84 -3.54
N PHE A 15 -2.81 -2.59 -2.70
CA PHE A 15 -3.22 -2.87 -1.33
C PHE A 15 -3.29 -1.61 -0.46
N TYR A 16 -2.27 -0.74 -0.55
CA TYR A 16 -2.25 0.52 0.21
C TYR A 16 -3.40 1.44 -0.21
N ASN A 17 -3.65 1.56 -1.52
CA ASN A 17 -4.77 2.33 -2.06
C ASN A 17 -6.11 1.81 -1.53
N THR A 18 -6.29 0.49 -1.53
CA THR A 18 -7.51 -0.17 -1.04
C THR A 18 -7.79 0.14 0.43
N LEU A 19 -6.75 0.29 1.26
CA LEU A 19 -6.89 0.54 2.70
C LEU A 19 -7.03 2.03 3.07
N LEU A 20 -6.47 2.93 2.25
CA LEU A 20 -6.29 4.34 2.60
C LEU A 20 -7.17 5.32 1.81
N LEU A 21 -7.62 4.96 0.60
CA LEU A 21 -8.47 5.83 -0.21
C LEU A 21 -9.94 5.70 0.17
N THR A 22 -10.72 6.75 -0.06
CA THR A 22 -12.17 6.76 0.16
C THR A 22 -12.93 6.24 -1.06
N GLU A 23 -12.33 6.31 -2.24
CA GLU A 23 -12.82 5.72 -3.48
C GLU A 23 -11.66 5.12 -4.27
N LEU A 24 -11.96 4.09 -5.07
CA LEU A 24 -11.04 3.43 -5.99
C LEU A 24 -11.58 3.57 -7.41
N LYS A 25 -10.66 3.79 -8.35
CA LYS A 25 -10.92 3.65 -9.79
C LYS A 25 -10.26 2.38 -10.31
N ILE A 26 -10.81 1.80 -11.39
CA ILE A 26 -10.21 0.66 -12.09
C ILE A 26 -8.76 0.99 -12.45
N ASN A 27 -7.85 0.14 -11.96
CA ASN A 27 -6.43 0.19 -12.27
C ASN A 27 -5.87 -1.23 -12.32
N LEU A 28 -5.90 -1.81 -13.52
CA LEU A 28 -5.52 -3.20 -13.76
C LEU A 28 -4.04 -3.48 -13.44
N ALA A 29 -3.17 -2.47 -13.57
CA ALA A 29 -1.75 -2.62 -13.26
C ALA A 29 -1.51 -2.82 -11.75
N GLU A 30 -2.41 -2.31 -10.90
CA GLU A 30 -2.36 -2.45 -9.44
C GLU A 30 -3.31 -3.54 -8.91
N GLY A 31 -3.96 -4.29 -9.81
CA GLY A 31 -4.92 -5.33 -9.43
C GLY A 31 -6.28 -4.80 -8.97
N ILE A 32 -6.61 -3.54 -9.25
CA ILE A 32 -7.93 -2.95 -8.95
C ILE A 32 -8.84 -3.15 -10.17
N PHE A 33 -9.69 -4.17 -10.11
CA PHE A 33 -10.58 -4.56 -11.23
C PHE A 33 -11.92 -3.83 -11.27
N PHE A 34 -12.30 -3.14 -10.20
CA PHE A 34 -13.59 -2.48 -10.06
C PHE A 34 -13.44 -1.04 -9.58
N ASP A 35 -14.32 -0.17 -10.05
CA ASP A 35 -14.59 1.11 -9.38
C ASP A 35 -15.35 0.83 -8.09
N MET A 36 -14.94 1.46 -6.99
CA MET A 36 -15.55 1.18 -5.68
C MET A 36 -15.49 2.41 -4.76
N ASP A 37 -16.60 2.75 -4.13
CA ASP A 37 -16.66 3.75 -3.07
C ASP A 37 -16.69 3.06 -1.69
N TRP A 38 -15.97 3.60 -0.71
CA TRP A 38 -15.94 3.08 0.66
C TRP A 38 -17.03 3.65 1.57
N ALA A 39 -17.97 4.44 1.04
CA ALA A 39 -19.14 4.97 1.76
C ALA A 39 -18.79 5.65 3.09
N SER A 40 -17.70 6.43 3.10
CA SER A 40 -17.17 7.11 4.30
C SER A 40 -16.76 6.19 5.46
N LEU A 41 -16.56 4.89 5.20
CA LEU A 41 -15.88 4.03 6.15
C LEU A 41 -14.48 4.57 6.45
N ARG A 42 -14.06 4.43 7.70
CA ARG A 42 -12.73 4.90 8.13
C ARG A 42 -11.63 4.10 7.45
N LYS A 43 -10.50 4.76 7.19
CA LYS A 43 -9.29 4.14 6.66
C LYS A 43 -8.73 3.07 7.59
N CYS A 44 -7.98 2.14 7.03
CA CYS A 44 -7.20 1.15 7.76
C CYS A 44 -5.70 1.43 7.58
N VAL A 45 -4.95 1.62 8.67
CA VAL A 45 -3.51 1.92 8.58
C VAL A 45 -2.73 0.64 8.23
N PRO A 46 -2.02 0.57 7.09
CA PRO A 46 -1.19 -0.57 6.73
C PRO A 46 0.07 -0.67 7.60
N VAL A 47 0.60 -1.90 7.71
CA VAL A 47 1.85 -2.21 8.41
C VAL A 47 2.82 -2.87 7.44
N ALA A 48 4.01 -2.30 7.28
CA ALA A 48 5.10 -2.90 6.53
C ALA A 48 6.09 -3.53 7.48
N SER A 49 6.08 -4.86 7.59
CA SER A 49 6.96 -5.59 8.51
C SER A 49 7.65 -6.77 7.85
N GLY A 50 8.83 -7.12 8.38
CA GLY A 50 9.56 -8.33 8.02
C GLY A 50 10.84 -8.07 7.22
N GLY A 51 11.98 -8.14 7.90
CA GLY A 51 13.30 -8.11 7.26
C GLY A 51 13.65 -6.77 6.60
N ILE A 52 13.08 -5.66 7.08
CA ILE A 52 13.47 -4.30 6.69
C ILE A 52 14.54 -3.76 7.65
N HIS A 53 15.32 -2.78 7.20
CA HIS A 53 16.29 -2.07 8.03
C HIS A 53 16.35 -0.58 7.70
N CYS A 54 16.87 0.25 8.63
CA CYS A 54 16.83 1.71 8.52
C CYS A 54 17.53 2.28 7.28
N GLY A 55 18.54 1.59 6.72
CA GLY A 55 19.17 1.96 5.45
C GLY A 55 18.21 2.01 4.25
N GLN A 56 17.07 1.30 4.33
CA GLN A 56 16.04 1.27 3.28
C GLN A 56 15.00 2.38 3.44
N MET A 57 15.11 3.27 4.43
CA MET A 57 14.06 4.25 4.75
C MET A 57 13.61 5.08 3.54
N HIS A 58 14.55 5.48 2.68
CA HIS A 58 14.24 6.20 1.44
C HIS A 58 13.33 5.43 0.47
N GLN A 59 13.51 4.10 0.36
CA GLN A 59 12.64 3.23 -0.44
C GLN A 59 11.30 3.02 0.26
N LEU A 60 11.30 2.84 1.59
CA LEU A 60 10.08 2.66 2.37
C LEU A 60 9.16 3.88 2.25
N LEU A 61 9.70 5.08 2.43
CA LEU A 61 8.92 6.31 2.26
C LEU A 61 8.44 6.51 0.82
N TYR A 62 9.27 6.16 -0.17
CA TYR A 62 8.89 6.26 -1.59
C TYR A 62 7.72 5.34 -1.95
N TYR A 63 7.73 4.09 -1.50
CA TYR A 63 6.71 3.11 -1.88
C TYR A 63 5.46 3.16 -1.00
N LEU A 64 5.60 3.52 0.28
CA LEU A 64 4.57 3.28 1.31
C LEU A 64 3.93 4.57 1.83
N GLY A 65 4.55 5.73 1.62
CA GLY A 65 4.02 7.03 2.04
C GLY A 65 4.06 7.25 3.56
N ASP A 66 3.14 8.10 4.04
CA ASP A 66 3.14 8.60 5.42
C ASP A 66 2.23 7.80 6.37
N ASP A 67 1.05 7.39 5.91
CA ASP A 67 0.05 6.66 6.72
C ASP A 67 0.41 5.16 6.79
N VAL A 68 1.53 4.82 7.44
CA VAL A 68 2.04 3.44 7.56
C VAL A 68 2.81 3.23 8.86
N VAL A 69 2.76 2.00 9.40
CA VAL A 69 3.70 1.57 10.46
C VAL A 69 4.83 0.75 9.83
N LEU A 70 6.08 1.16 10.07
CA LEU A 70 7.31 0.49 9.63
C LEU A 70 7.93 -0.31 10.78
#